data_AF-T1G6I9-F1
#
_entry.id   AF-T1G6I9-F1
#
_cell.length_a   1.000
_cell.length_b   1.000
_cell.length_c   1.000
_cell.angle_alpha   90.00
_cell.angle_beta   90.00
_cell.angle_gamma   90.00
#
_symmetry.space_group_name_H-M   'P 1'
#
loop_
_entity.id
_entity.type
_entity.pdbx_description
1 polymer ?
#
loop_
_entity_poly.entity_id
_entity_poly.type
_entity_poly.pdbx_seq_one_letter_code
_entity_poly.pdbx_strand_id
1 'polypeptide(L)'
;MAHHAKFFARTVLVRNNDVDTAYKALDKILRNDKVLERARRNMYYEKPYQLRKRVSLERCKRIYNSEMKRKIEFVMKTFRPSPWIA
;
A
#
# COMPACT_ATOMS: atom_id res chain seq x y z
N MET A 1 30.33 4.52 -7.01
CA MET A 1 29.29 5.57 -7.15
C MET A 1 28.28 5.10 -8.20
N ALA A 2 26.98 5.31 -8.01
CA ALA A 2 25.97 4.77 -8.93
C ALA A 2 25.97 5.54 -10.27
N HIS A 3 26.16 4.82 -11.38
CA HIS A 3 26.20 5.34 -12.77
C HIS A 3 24.81 5.76 -13.32
N HIS A 4 23.85 6.13 -12.47
CA HIS A 4 22.47 6.39 -12.89
C HIS A 4 22.22 7.88 -13.12
N ALA A 5 21.34 8.20 -14.08
CA ALA A 5 20.92 9.56 -14.35
C ALA A 5 20.28 10.21 -13.09
N LYS A 6 20.73 11.42 -12.76
CA LYS A 6 20.22 12.19 -11.61
C LYS A 6 18.81 12.73 -11.92
N PHE A 7 18.00 12.92 -10.89
CA PHE A 7 16.65 13.52 -10.96
C PHE A 7 15.63 12.75 -11.83
N PHE A 8 15.91 11.49 -12.15
CA PHE A 8 14.99 10.64 -12.90
C PHE A 8 14.08 9.83 -11.96
N ALA A 9 14.67 9.13 -10.99
CA ALA A 9 13.91 8.27 -10.08
C ALA A 9 13.24 9.08 -8.95
N ARG A 10 11.95 8.81 -8.68
CA ARG A 10 11.18 9.36 -7.53
C ARG A 10 11.25 10.90 -7.43
N THR A 11 11.28 11.57 -8.57
CA THR A 11 11.28 13.04 -8.68
C THR A 11 9.88 13.50 -9.12
N VAL A 12 9.36 14.57 -8.51
CA VAL A 12 8.03 15.13 -8.82
C VAL A 12 8.19 16.62 -9.11
N LEU A 13 7.59 17.09 -10.20
CA LEU A 13 7.57 18.51 -10.56
C LEU A 13 6.45 19.23 -9.80
N VAL A 14 6.76 20.40 -9.26
CA VAL A 14 5.78 21.28 -8.60
C VAL A 14 5.07 22.11 -9.67
N ARG A 15 3.73 22.14 -9.63
CA ARG A 15 2.92 22.99 -10.52
C ARG A 15 2.33 24.14 -9.71
N ASN A 16 2.26 25.33 -10.31
CA ASN A 16 1.62 26.52 -9.73
C ASN A 16 2.12 26.88 -8.31
N ASN A 17 3.38 26.58 -8.01
CA ASN A 17 3.99 26.75 -6.68
C ASN A 17 3.26 26.02 -5.53
N ASP A 18 2.42 25.03 -5.84
CA ASP A 18 1.73 24.21 -4.85
C ASP A 18 2.61 23.02 -4.43
N VAL A 19 3.44 23.27 -3.43
CA VAL A 19 4.40 22.28 -2.90
C VAL A 19 3.67 21.18 -2.12
N ASP A 20 2.55 21.49 -1.48
CA ASP A 20 1.84 20.54 -0.62
C ASP A 20 1.22 19.39 -1.42
N THR A 21 0.62 19.70 -2.57
CA THR A 21 0.07 18.64 -3.45
C THR A 21 1.17 17.82 -4.10
N ALA A 22 2.27 18.45 -4.51
CA ALA A 22 3.45 17.75 -5.02
C ALA A 22 4.06 16.80 -3.98
N TYR A 23 4.16 17.23 -2.71
CA TYR A 23 4.68 16.41 -1.63
C TYR A 23 3.75 15.24 -1.29
N LYS A 24 2.43 15.45 -1.28
CA LYS A 24 1.44 14.35 -1.11
C LYS A 24 1.53 13.34 -2.24
N ALA A 25 1.72 13.80 -3.48
CA ALA A 25 1.92 12.92 -4.63
C ALA A 25 3.20 12.10 -4.48
N LEU A 26 4.31 12.73 -4.05
CA LEU A 26 5.56 12.04 -3.78
C LEU A 26 5.40 10.99 -2.66
N ASP A 27 4.75 11.33 -1.54
CA ASP A 27 4.50 10.39 -0.44
C ASP A 27 3.66 9.18 -0.92
N LYS A 28 2.65 9.41 -1.75
CA LYS A 28 1.85 8.32 -2.34
C LYS A 28 2.70 7.40 -3.22
N ILE A 29 3.58 7.95 -4.06
CA ILE A 29 4.51 7.16 -4.89
C ILE A 29 5.41 6.30 -3.99
N LEU A 30 6.03 6.90 -2.96
CA LEU A 30 6.93 6.20 -2.04
C LEU A 30 6.23 5.11 -1.21
N ARG A 31 4.95 5.31 -0.86
CA ARG A 31 4.12 4.32 -0.16
C ARG A 31 3.76 3.14 -1.06
N ASN A 32 3.36 3.40 -2.31
CA ASN A 32 3.03 2.35 -3.28
C ASN A 32 4.24 1.46 -3.56
N ASP A 33 5.43 2.06 -3.71
CA ASP A 33 6.70 1.36 -3.92
C ASP A 33 7.25 0.71 -2.63
N LYS A 34 6.59 0.91 -1.49
CA LYS A 34 6.99 0.42 -0.15
C LYS A 34 8.39 0.84 0.27
N VAL A 35 8.89 1.96 -0.26
CA VAL A 35 10.23 2.49 0.07
C VAL A 35 10.32 2.84 1.56
N LEU A 36 9.29 3.49 2.08
CA LEU A 36 9.25 3.91 3.50
C LEU A 36 9.21 2.69 4.44
N GLU A 37 8.44 1.67 4.09
CA GLU A 37 8.36 0.43 4.87
C GLU A 37 9.70 -0.31 4.88
N ARG A 38 10.36 -0.39 3.73
CA ARG A 38 11.70 -0.98 3.60
C ARG A 38 12.74 -0.20 4.39
N ALA A 39 12.72 1.12 4.31
CA ALA A 39 13.63 1.98 5.06
C ALA A 39 13.49 1.75 6.58
N ARG A 40 12.24 1.74 7.09
CA ARG A 40 11.97 1.46 8.52
C ARG A 40 12.43 0.06 8.94
N ARG A 41 12.21 -0.95 8.11
CA ARG A 41 12.64 -2.33 8.40
C ARG A 41 14.15 -2.48 8.41
N ASN A 42 14.83 -1.76 7.53
CA ASN A 42 16.30 -1.79 7.44
C ASN A 42 16.99 -1.01 8.57
N MET A 43 16.26 -0.28 9.43
CA MET A 43 16.86 0.41 10.57
C MET A 43 17.47 -0.56 11.58
N TYR A 44 16.94 -1.78 11.68
CA TYR A 44 17.43 -2.83 12.57
C TYR A 44 17.51 -4.17 11.84
N TYR A 45 18.47 -5.00 12.21
CA TYR A 45 18.57 -6.34 11.63
C TYR A 45 17.40 -7.22 12.06
N GLU A 46 16.59 -7.66 11.10
CA GLU A 46 15.55 -8.66 11.30
C GLU A 46 16.15 -10.07 11.07
N LYS A 47 16.06 -10.94 12.08
CA LYS A 47 16.61 -12.30 11.95
C LYS A 47 15.85 -13.08 10.86
N PRO A 48 16.49 -14.00 10.12
CA PRO A 48 15.86 -14.68 8.98
C PRO A 48 14.56 -15.42 9.31
N TYR A 49 14.45 -16.01 10.51
CA TYR A 49 13.23 -16.68 10.93
C TYR A 49 12.07 -15.72 11.24
N GLN A 50 12.37 -14.50 11.72
CA GLN A 50 11.36 -13.46 11.97
C GLN A 50 10.83 -12.93 10.64
N LEU A 51 11.74 -12.66 9.69
CA LEU A 51 11.41 -12.28 8.32
C LEU A 51 10.48 -13.31 7.67
N ARG A 52 10.80 -14.61 7.74
CA ARG A 52 9.97 -15.69 7.18
C ARG A 52 8.57 -15.72 7.80
N LYS A 53 8.47 -15.63 9.14
CA LYS A 53 7.18 -15.59 9.85
C LYS A 53 6.34 -14.39 9.42
N ARG A 54 6.96 -13.21 9.35
CA ARG A 54 6.30 -11.97 8.94
C ARG A 54 5.79 -12.02 7.50
N VAL A 55 6.62 -12.46 6.54
CA VAL A 55 6.23 -12.57 5.13
C VAL A 55 5.06 -13.55 4.96
N SER A 56 5.08 -14.67 5.68
CA SER A 56 3.96 -15.62 5.69
C SER A 56 2.66 -14.97 6.20
N LEU A 57 2.73 -14.29 7.36
CA LEU A 57 1.59 -13.59 7.94
C LEU A 57 1.02 -12.51 7.00
N GLU A 58 1.89 -11.68 6.40
CA GLU A 58 1.48 -10.64 5.45
C GLU A 58 0.79 -11.23 4.21
N ARG A 59 1.25 -12.40 3.74
CA ARG A 59 0.64 -13.10 2.60
C ARG A 59 -0.74 -13.64 2.97
N CYS A 60 -0.86 -14.32 4.10
CA CYS A 60 -2.15 -14.85 4.57
C CYS A 60 -3.15 -13.72 4.82
N LYS A 61 -2.71 -12.63 5.47
CA LYS A 61 -3.54 -11.44 5.71
C LYS A 61 -4.03 -10.80 4.41
N ARG A 62 -3.17 -10.73 3.39
CA ARG A 62 -3.55 -10.19 2.06
C ARG A 62 -4.64 -11.03 1.41
N ILE A 63 -4.48 -12.35 1.40
CA ILE A 63 -5.45 -13.30 0.82
C ILE A 63 -6.78 -13.19 1.57
N TYR A 64 -6.73 -13.19 2.90
CA TYR A 64 -7.94 -13.06 3.71
C TYR A 64 -8.67 -11.73 3.43
N ASN A 65 -7.93 -10.61 3.42
CA ASN A 65 -8.53 -9.31 3.17
C ASN A 65 -9.13 -9.19 1.76
N SER A 66 -8.49 -9.78 0.74
CA SER A 66 -9.03 -9.77 -0.63
C SER A 66 -10.29 -10.61 -0.75
N GLU A 67 -10.30 -11.82 -0.19
CA GLU A 67 -11.47 -12.71 -0.22
C GLU A 67 -12.61 -12.16 0.64
N MET A 68 -12.31 -11.59 1.80
CA MET A 68 -13.32 -10.98 2.65
C MET A 68 -13.96 -9.76 1.97
N LYS A 69 -13.15 -8.90 1.33
CA LYS A 69 -13.66 -7.78 0.54
C LYS A 69 -14.58 -8.25 -0.58
N ARG A 70 -14.19 -9.30 -1.31
CA ARG A 70 -15.02 -9.92 -2.36
C ARG A 70 -16.34 -10.46 -1.80
N LYS A 71 -16.32 -11.11 -0.64
CA LYS A 71 -17.53 -11.61 0.03
C LYS A 71 -18.45 -10.45 0.45
N ILE A 72 -17.89 -9.39 1.02
CA ILE A 72 -18.65 -8.19 1.40
C ILE A 72 -19.32 -7.60 0.16
N GLU A 73 -18.58 -7.34 -0.91
CA GLU A 73 -19.14 -6.80 -2.16
C GLU A 73 -20.25 -7.69 -2.75
N PHE A 74 -20.12 -9.01 -2.62
CA PHE A 74 -21.15 -9.95 -3.04
C PHE A 74 -22.42 -9.84 -2.18
N VAL A 75 -22.29 -9.88 -0.84
CA VAL A 75 -23.43 -9.80 0.09
C VAL A 75 -24.11 -8.44 0.04
N MET A 76 -23.34 -7.36 -0.15
CA MET A 76 -23.87 -5.99 -0.24
C MET A 76 -24.87 -5.81 -1.40
N LYS A 77 -24.80 -6.63 -2.46
CA LYS A 77 -25.82 -6.62 -3.53
C LYS A 77 -27.21 -7.00 -3.03
N THR A 78 -27.28 -7.80 -1.96
CA THR A 78 -28.53 -8.24 -1.34
C THR A 78 -28.94 -7.38 -0.15
N PHE A 79 -28.15 -6.34 0.19
CA PHE A 79 -28.46 -5.41 1.28
C PHE A 79 -29.54 -4.41 0.83
N ARG A 80 -30.78 -4.91 0.74
CA ARG A 80 -31.99 -4.15 0.41
C ARG A 80 -33.09 -4.49 1.43
N PRO A 81 -34.07 -3.61 1.66
CA PRO A 81 -35.22 -3.94 2.50
C PRO A 81 -35.93 -5.21 2.01
N SER A 82 -36.54 -5.95 2.94
CA SER A 82 -37.24 -7.20 2.64
C SER A 82 -38.34 -6.93 1.61
N PRO A 83 -38.36 -7.65 0.47
CA PRO A 83 -39.40 -7.48 -0.54
C PRO A 83 -40.77 -8.03 -0.11
N TRP A 84 -40.85 -8.66 1.07
CA TRP A 84 -42.05 -9.33 1.59
C TRP A 84 -42.75 -8.56 2.71
N ILE A 85 -42.26 -7.37 3.05
CA ILE A 85 -42.94 -6.45 3.96
C ILE A 85 -43.67 -5.46 3.05
N ALA A 86 -44.99 -5.63 2.94
CA ALA A 86 -45.90 -4.64 2.37
C ALA A 86 -46.03 -3.44 3.32
#